data_AF-A0A833DX70-F1
#
_entry.id   AF-A0A833DX70-F1
#
_cell.length_a   1.000
_cell.length_b   1.000
_cell.length_c   1.000
_cell.angle_alpha   90.00
_cell.angle_beta   90.00
_cell.angle_gamma   90.00
#
_symmetry.space_group_name_H-M   'P 1'
#
loop_
_entity.id
_entity.type
_entity.pdbx_description
1 polymer ?
#
loop_
_entity_poly.entity_id
_entity_poly.type
_entity_poly.pdbx_seq_one_letter_code
_entity_poly.pdbx_strand_id
1 'polypeptide(L)'
;MKLEKLLSIVVGLSSIAATILMVYAIFYAPYPLCVALGSPLAYKNIFTHVPVAIASYAAFTAALIAAILYLVKEEPKYAEYAHRSVGVGLILSIATLVTGSSWAAES
;
A
#
# COMPACT_ATOMS: atom_id res chain seq x y z
N MET A 1 17.85 14.77 -17.78
CA MET A 1 16.98 14.90 -16.58
C MET A 1 17.75 14.36 -15.37
N LYS A 2 17.76 15.03 -14.22
CA LYS A 2 18.43 14.49 -13.01
C LYS A 2 17.75 13.18 -12.57
N LEU A 3 18.53 12.18 -12.15
CA LEU A 3 18.06 10.82 -11.81
C LEU A 3 16.92 10.84 -10.78
N GLU A 4 17.01 11.69 -9.75
CA GLU A 4 15.97 11.86 -8.74
C GLU A 4 14.62 12.29 -9.32
N LYS A 5 14.64 13.19 -10.31
CA LYS A 5 13.42 13.66 -10.98
C LYS A 5 12.79 12.56 -11.82
N LEU A 6 13.61 11.73 -12.48
CA LEU A 6 13.13 10.56 -13.21
C LEU A 6 12.47 9.55 -12.26
N LEU A 7 13.13 9.23 -11.13
CA LEU A 7 12.63 8.30 -10.14
C LEU A 7 11.28 8.75 -9.57
N SER A 8 11.15 10.03 -9.19
CA SER A 8 9.89 10.59 -8.69
C SER A 8 8.76 10.50 -9.72
N ILE A 9 9.05 10.73 -11.00
CA ILE A 9 8.05 10.60 -12.08
C ILE A 9 7.62 9.14 -12.23
N VAL A 10 8.57 8.19 -12.25
CA VAL A 10 8.27 6.77 -12.39
C VAL A 10 7.43 6.26 -11.21
N VAL A 11 7.79 6.64 -9.98
CA VAL A 11 7.02 6.29 -8.78
C VAL A 11 5.62 6.89 -8.85
N GLY A 12 5.50 8.18 -9.21
CA GLY A 12 4.21 8.85 -9.34
C GLY A 12 3.30 8.17 -10.37
N LEU A 13 3.81 7.88 -11.57
CA LEU A 13 3.07 7.18 -12.62
C LEU A 13 2.67 5.77 -12.22
N SER A 14 3.57 5.03 -11.55
CA SER A 14 3.30 3.67 -11.07
C SER A 14 2.19 3.66 -10.02
N SER A 15 2.19 4.61 -9.08
CA SER A 15 1.13 4.75 -8.07
C SER A 15 -0.23 5.09 -8.69
N ILE A 16 -0.26 5.96 -9.71
CA ILE A 16 -1.48 6.28 -10.45
C ILE A 16 -2.00 5.05 -11.19
N ALA A 17 -1.14 4.35 -11.93
CA ALA A 17 -1.49 3.13 -12.63
C ALA A 17 -2.01 2.04 -11.67
N ALA A 18 -1.36 1.84 -10.53
CA ALA A 18 -1.80 0.90 -9.50
C ALA A 18 -3.18 1.27 -8.96
N THR A 19 -3.45 2.56 -8.73
CA THR A 19 -4.76 3.03 -8.27
C THR A 19 -5.84 2.77 -9.32
N ILE A 20 -5.57 3.05 -10.60
CA ILE A 20 -6.51 2.80 -11.71
C ILE A 20 -6.80 1.30 -11.82
N LEU A 21 -5.77 0.45 -11.76
CA LEU A 21 -5.93 -1.00 -11.82
C LEU A 21 -6.71 -1.55 -10.63
N MET A 22 -6.46 -1.03 -9.43
CA MET A 22 -7.21 -1.40 -8.22
C MET A 22 -8.70 -1.04 -8.36
N VAL A 23 -9.00 0.18 -8.81
CA VAL A 23 -10.39 0.61 -9.07
C VAL A 23 -11.03 -0.27 -10.14
N TYR A 24 -10.35 -0.56 -11.24
CA TYR A 24 -10.83 -1.46 -12.28
C TYR A 24 -11.14 -2.87 -11.71
N ALA A 25 -10.24 -3.41 -10.89
CA ALA A 25 -10.38 -4.75 -10.32
C ALA A 25 -11.61 -4.87 -9.40
N ILE A 26 -11.94 -3.84 -8.64
CA ILE A 26 -13.16 -3.82 -7.79
C ILE A 26 -14.41 -4.15 -8.63
N PHE A 27 -14.54 -3.56 -9.81
CA PHE A 27 -15.72 -3.74 -10.66
C PHE A 27 -15.62 -4.99 -11.55
N TYR A 28 -14.46 -5.22 -12.15
CA TYR A 28 -14.32 -6.15 -13.29
C TYR A 28 -13.46 -7.39 -13.01
N ALA A 29 -12.79 -7.49 -11.86
CA ALA A 29 -11.96 -8.66 -11.61
C ALA A 29 -12.81 -9.94 -11.51
N PRO A 30 -12.31 -11.06 -12.07
CA PRO A 30 -12.97 -12.34 -11.95
C PRO A 30 -12.91 -12.85 -10.51
N TYR A 31 -13.96 -13.57 -10.10
CA TYR A 31 -14.06 -14.24 -8.81
C TYR A 31 -14.82 -15.56 -9.02
N PRO A 32 -14.61 -16.59 -8.18
CA PRO A 32 -15.30 -17.86 -8.31
C PRO A 32 -16.82 -17.68 -8.14
N LEU A 33 -17.65 -18.49 -8.81
CA LEU A 33 -19.11 -18.41 -8.65
C LEU A 33 -19.62 -19.10 -7.38
N CYS A 34 -18.89 -20.10 -6.90
CA CYS A 34 -19.20 -20.82 -5.67
C CYS A 34 -17.94 -20.97 -4.83
N VAL A 35 -18.10 -20.84 -3.52
CA VAL A 35 -17.05 -20.99 -2.51
C VAL A 35 -17.59 -21.85 -1.37
N ALA A 36 -16.71 -22.57 -0.69
CA ALA A 36 -17.11 -23.48 0.39
C ALA A 36 -17.59 -22.75 1.65
N LEU A 37 -17.14 -21.50 1.86
CA LEU A 37 -17.45 -20.66 3.01
C LEU A 37 -17.50 -19.20 2.56
N GLY A 38 -18.38 -18.42 3.17
CA GLY A 38 -18.51 -16.99 2.92
C GLY A 38 -19.14 -16.63 1.57
N SER A 39 -19.00 -15.37 1.22
CA SER A 39 -19.47 -14.80 -0.04
C SER A 39 -18.40 -14.98 -1.13
N PRO A 40 -18.77 -15.39 -2.35
CA PRO A 40 -17.88 -15.33 -3.51
C PRO A 40 -17.25 -13.95 -3.75
N LEU A 41 -17.92 -12.87 -3.33
CA LEU A 41 -17.43 -11.51 -3.46
C LEU A 41 -16.22 -11.20 -2.56
N ALA A 42 -15.98 -11.98 -1.50
CA ALA A 42 -14.81 -11.83 -0.64
C ALA A 42 -13.50 -11.92 -1.42
N TYR A 43 -13.48 -12.69 -2.52
CA TYR A 43 -12.32 -12.82 -3.41
C TYR A 43 -12.00 -11.53 -4.18
N LYS A 44 -12.97 -10.64 -4.39
CA LYS A 44 -12.69 -9.32 -4.97
C LYS A 44 -11.88 -8.44 -4.03
N ASN A 45 -11.99 -8.64 -2.73
CA ASN A 45 -11.25 -7.85 -1.75
C ASN A 45 -9.74 -8.16 -1.76
N ILE A 46 -9.31 -9.30 -2.33
CA ILE A 46 -7.89 -9.59 -2.54
C ILE A 46 -7.23 -8.50 -3.40
N PHE A 47 -7.96 -7.94 -4.37
CA PHE A 47 -7.44 -6.89 -5.25
C PHE A 47 -7.32 -5.52 -4.58
N THR A 48 -7.92 -5.32 -3.42
CA THR A 48 -7.88 -4.07 -2.65
C THR A 48 -7.08 -4.22 -1.37
N HIS A 49 -7.42 -5.18 -0.52
CA HIS A 49 -6.79 -5.37 0.77
C HIS A 49 -5.30 -5.71 0.65
N VAL A 50 -4.95 -6.72 -0.16
CA VAL A 50 -3.57 -7.24 -0.21
C VAL A 50 -2.58 -6.18 -0.71
N PRO A 51 -2.83 -5.45 -1.82
CA PRO A 51 -1.92 -4.40 -2.26
C PRO A 51 -1.77 -3.27 -1.23
N VAL A 52 -2.86 -2.84 -0.59
CA VAL A 52 -2.84 -1.77 0.43
C VAL A 52 -2.05 -2.21 1.67
N ALA A 53 -2.22 -3.46 2.11
CA ALA A 53 -1.47 -4.04 3.22
C ALA A 53 0.03 -4.09 2.92
N ILE A 54 0.42 -4.60 1.75
CA ILE A 54 1.82 -4.66 1.31
C ILE A 54 2.42 -3.25 1.22
N ALA A 55 1.67 -2.29 0.66
CA ALA A 55 2.12 -0.90 0.57
C ALA A 55 2.31 -0.26 1.96
N SER A 56 1.45 -0.58 2.93
CA SER A 56 1.62 -0.12 4.32
C SER A 56 2.91 -0.69 4.93
N TYR A 57 3.17 -1.99 4.77
CA TYR A 57 4.42 -2.60 5.24
C TYR A 57 5.65 -2.00 4.55
N ALA A 58 5.59 -1.73 3.25
CA ALA A 58 6.68 -1.10 2.52
C ALA A 58 6.96 0.32 3.05
N ALA A 59 5.93 1.11 3.32
CA ALA A 59 6.08 2.45 3.89
C ALA A 59 6.69 2.42 5.30
N PHE A 60 6.24 1.52 6.17
CA PHE A 60 6.85 1.37 7.50
C PHE A 60 8.27 0.81 7.46
N THR A 61 8.58 -0.06 6.48
CA THR A 61 9.94 -0.53 6.26
C THR A 61 10.85 0.61 5.80
N ALA A 62 10.39 1.46 4.89
CA ALA A 62 11.11 2.67 4.49
C ALA A 62 11.33 3.61 5.68
N ALA A 63 10.32 3.77 6.55
CA ALA A 63 10.45 4.54 7.79
C ALA A 63 11.53 3.97 8.72
N LEU A 64 11.54 2.64 8.92
CA LEU A 64 12.55 1.95 9.72
C LEU A 64 13.97 2.18 9.17
N ILE A 65 14.15 1.98 7.86
CA ILE A 65 15.45 2.18 7.20
C ILE A 65 15.90 3.63 7.36
N ALA A 66 15.00 4.60 7.12
CA ALA A 66 15.31 6.01 7.28
C ALA A 66 15.64 6.40 8.73
N ALA A 67 14.95 5.82 9.71
CA ALA A 67 15.25 6.03 11.12
C ALA A 67 16.63 5.48 11.51
N ILE A 68 16.99 4.28 11.04
CA ILE A 68 18.33 3.72 11.23
C ILE A 68 19.39 4.61 10.59
N LEU A 69 19.17 5.07 9.35
CA LEU A 69 20.09 5.97 8.66
C LEU A 69 20.25 7.31 9.40
N TYR A 70 19.18 7.84 9.98
CA TYR A 70 19.26 9.04 10.82
C TYR A 70 20.17 8.82 12.02
N LEU A 71 20.07 7.68 12.72
CA LEU A 71 20.92 7.37 13.87
C LEU A 71 22.39 7.12 13.48
N VAL A 72 22.63 6.53 12.31
CA VAL A 72 24.00 6.19 11.86
C VAL A 72 24.70 7.39 11.21
N LYS A 73 23.97 8.25 10.50
CA LYS A 73 24.53 9.36 9.72
C LYS A 73 24.35 10.72 10.39
N GLU A 74 23.41 10.84 11.32
CA GLU A 74 23.04 12.09 12.01
C GLU A 74 22.61 13.21 11.05
N GLU A 75 22.19 12.87 9.84
CA GLU A 75 21.74 13.85 8.85
C GLU A 75 20.22 14.09 8.95
N PRO A 76 19.75 15.33 9.14
CA PRO A 76 18.33 15.65 9.36
C PRO A 76 17.38 15.15 8.25
N LYS A 77 17.86 15.02 7.02
CA LYS A 77 17.08 14.52 5.87
C LYS A 77 16.49 13.13 6.13
N TYR A 78 17.20 12.27 6.86
CA TYR A 78 16.74 10.91 7.15
C TYR A 78 15.63 10.89 8.20
N ALA A 79 15.65 11.80 9.17
CA ALA A 79 14.52 11.98 10.10
C ALA A 79 13.27 12.46 9.36
N GLU A 80 13.43 13.37 8.40
CA GLU A 80 12.32 13.83 7.55
C GLU A 80 11.74 12.69 6.69
N TYR A 81 12.58 11.86 6.08
CA TYR A 81 12.12 10.68 5.33
C TYR A 81 11.39 9.68 6.22
N ALA A 82 11.87 9.45 7.44
CA ALA A 82 11.20 8.58 8.39
C ALA A 82 9.81 9.13 8.75
N HIS A 83 9.72 10.41 9.10
CA HIS A 83 8.45 11.05 9.45
C HIS A 83 7.40 10.97 8.31
N ARG A 84 7.82 11.31 7.08
CA ARG A 84 6.95 11.22 5.90
C ARG A 84 6.50 9.78 5.62
N SER A 85 7.41 8.81 5.75
CA SER A 85 7.11 7.40 5.51
C SER A 85 6.15 6.83 6.55
N VAL A 86 6.27 7.23 7.82
CA VAL A 86 5.29 6.88 8.87
C VAL A 86 3.91 7.45 8.54
N GLY A 87 3.81 8.70 8.11
CA GLY A 87 2.53 9.31 7.74
C GLY A 87 1.82 8.54 6.62
N VAL A 88 2.55 8.16 5.57
CA VAL A 88 2.02 7.32 4.48
C VAL A 88 1.62 5.93 4.98
N GLY A 89 2.49 5.28 5.75
CA GLY A 89 2.23 3.96 6.32
C GLY A 89 0.98 3.93 7.19
N LEU A 90 0.77 4.96 8.00
CA LEU A 90 -0.40 5.10 8.87
C LEU A 90 -1.70 5.19 8.06
N ILE A 91 -1.75 6.05 7.04
CA ILE A 91 -2.93 6.16 6.16
C ILE A 91 -3.25 4.82 5.50
N LEU A 92 -2.23 4.15 4.96
CA LEU A 92 -2.39 2.84 4.33
C LEU A 92 -2.80 1.76 5.34
N SER A 93 -2.32 1.84 6.59
CA SER A 93 -2.69 0.89 7.64
C SER A 93 -4.16 1.03 8.06
N ILE A 94 -4.69 2.25 8.11
CA ILE A 94 -6.12 2.50 8.36
C ILE A 94 -6.94 1.90 7.23
N ALA A 95 -6.55 2.13 5.97
CA ALA A 95 -7.22 1.51 4.82
C ALA A 95 -7.11 -0.03 4.84
N THR A 96 -5.97 -0.57 5.30
CA THR A 96 -5.77 -2.01 5.51
C THR A 96 -6.72 -2.56 6.56
N LEU A 97 -6.91 -1.85 7.68
CA LEU A 97 -7.86 -2.25 8.72
C LEU A 97 -9.30 -2.25 8.21
N VAL A 98 -9.71 -1.20 7.49
CA VAL A 98 -11.06 -1.10 6.92
C VAL A 98 -11.30 -2.25 5.93
N THR A 99 -10.43 -2.39 4.93
CA THR A 99 -10.56 -3.43 3.92
C THR A 99 -10.44 -4.83 4.50
N GLY A 100 -9.56 -5.05 5.48
CA GLY A 100 -9.39 -6.35 6.15
C GLY A 100 -10.59 -6.74 7.00
N SER A 101 -11.19 -5.76 7.69
CA SER A 101 -12.43 -5.99 8.47
C SER A 101 -13.59 -6.35 7.54
N SER A 102 -13.73 -5.66 6.40
CA SER A 102 -14.70 -6.03 5.37
C SER A 102 -14.44 -7.44 4.83
N TRP A 103 -13.17 -7.81 4.62
CA TRP A 103 -12.83 -9.16 4.14
C TRP A 103 -13.28 -10.23 5.14
N ALA A 104 -12.97 -10.03 6.42
CA ALA A 104 -13.32 -10.96 7.47
C ALA A 104 -14.84 -11.09 7.67
N ALA A 105 -15.61 -10.03 7.41
CA ALA A 105 -17.07 -10.06 7.49
C ALA A 105 -17.72 -10.84 6.33
N GLU A 106 -17.06 -10.90 5.16
CA GLU A 106 -17.55 -11.58 3.97
C GLU A 106 -17.04 -13.02 3.81
N SER A 107 -15.96 -13.38 4.52
CA SER A 107 -15.32 -14.71 4.47
C SER A 107 -15.93 -15.66 5.48
#